data_AF-A0A7S3F7A9-F1
#
_entry.id   AF-A0A7S3F7A9-F1
#
_cell.length_a   1.000
_cell.length_b   1.000
_cell.length_c   1.000
_cell.angle_alpha   90.00
_cell.angle_beta   90.00
_cell.angle_gamma   90.00
#
_symmetry.space_group_name_H-M   'P 1'
#
loop_
_entity.id
_entity.type
_entity.pdbx_description
1 polymer ?
#
loop_
_entity_poly.entity_id
_entity_poly.type
_entity_poly.pdbx_seq_one_letter_code
_entity_poly.pdbx_strand_id
1 'polypeptide(L)'
;QKAPPGVVRSALEPLETRGLTRTDDISRMLPAEAQLLAEGRRSTRLLFHARRHERMLTSYDMSGWAEENARTLTRTEIRPSAEKGPIIACLDTSASMQGGREVVAKALALECMRQAHREERAC
;
A
#
# COMPACT_ATOMS: atom_id res chain seq x y z
N GLN A 1 -4.37 -5.30 -13.15
CA GLN A 1 -4.17 -5.64 -11.72
C GLN A 1 -5.55 -5.83 -11.09
N LYS A 2 -5.76 -6.89 -10.31
CA LYS A 2 -7.05 -7.17 -9.66
C LYS A 2 -7.20 -6.31 -8.39
N ALA A 3 -8.40 -5.82 -8.12
CA ALA A 3 -8.70 -5.10 -6.89
C ALA A 3 -8.52 -6.01 -5.66
N PRO A 4 -8.01 -5.50 -4.52
CA PRO A 4 -8.13 -6.19 -3.24
C PRO A 4 -9.61 -6.48 -2.93
N PRO A 5 -9.93 -7.56 -2.19
CA PRO A 5 -11.30 -7.84 -1.78
C PRO A 5 -11.89 -6.68 -0.97
N GLY A 6 -13.16 -6.33 -1.23
CA GLY A 6 -13.89 -5.31 -0.46
C GLY A 6 -13.61 -3.85 -0.85
N VAL A 7 -12.81 -3.61 -1.89
CA VAL A 7 -12.55 -2.26 -2.39
C VAL A 7 -12.61 -2.21 -3.92
N VAL A 8 -13.00 -1.06 -4.45
CA VAL A 8 -13.02 -0.77 -5.89
C VAL A 8 -12.12 0.42 -6.20
N ARG A 9 -11.47 0.42 -7.37
CA ARG A 9 -10.70 1.61 -7.78
C ARG A 9 -11.67 2.77 -7.97
N SER A 10 -11.37 3.90 -7.34
CA SER A 10 -12.16 5.13 -7.42
C SER A 10 -11.25 6.30 -7.75
N ALA A 11 -11.69 7.13 -8.69
CA ALA A 11 -11.03 8.39 -9.02
C ALA A 11 -11.41 9.53 -8.05
N LEU A 12 -12.40 9.31 -7.18
CA LEU A 12 -12.88 10.28 -6.20
C LEU A 12 -12.12 10.19 -4.86
N GLU A 13 -11.45 9.06 -4.63
CA GLU A 13 -10.68 8.82 -3.42
C GLU A 13 -9.26 9.38 -3.55
N PRO A 14 -8.61 9.79 -2.43
CA PRO A 14 -7.22 10.20 -2.43
C PRO A 14 -6.33 9.16 -3.12
N LEU A 15 -5.47 9.63 -4.03
CA LEU A 15 -4.56 8.77 -4.76
C LEU A 15 -3.32 8.46 -3.90
N GLU A 16 -3.01 7.18 -3.76
CA GLU A 16 -1.77 6.72 -3.10
C GLU A 16 -0.83 6.05 -4.11
N THR A 17 0.48 6.20 -3.88
CA THR A 17 1.52 5.52 -4.66
C THR A 17 1.58 4.05 -4.26
N ARG A 18 1.25 3.15 -5.19
CA ARG A 18 1.38 1.70 -4.99
C ARG A 18 2.60 1.07 -5.61
N GLY A 19 3.23 1.74 -6.57
CA GLY A 19 4.39 1.21 -7.25
C GLY A 19 4.74 2.00 -8.49
N LEU A 20 5.32 1.29 -9.46
CA LEU A 20 5.71 1.84 -10.75
C LEU A 20 4.92 1.17 -11.87
N THR A 21 4.63 1.94 -12.90
CA THR A 21 3.95 1.48 -14.11
C THR A 21 4.57 2.16 -15.33
N ARG A 22 4.11 1.76 -16.53
CA ARG A 22 4.49 2.40 -17.79
C ARG A 22 3.27 3.07 -18.41
N THR A 23 3.41 4.34 -18.75
CA THR A 23 2.33 5.16 -19.30
C THR A 23 2.87 6.19 -20.30
N ASP A 24 1.99 7.00 -20.89
CA ASP A 24 2.31 8.24 -21.59
C ASP A 24 1.93 9.51 -20.78
N ASP A 25 1.49 9.35 -19.53
CA ASP A 25 1.08 10.41 -18.61
C ASP A 25 2.29 11.11 -17.99
N ILE A 26 2.57 12.31 -18.49
CA ILE A 26 3.65 13.18 -18.02
C ILE A 26 3.43 13.62 -16.57
N SER A 27 2.18 13.76 -16.10
CA SER A 27 1.90 14.22 -14.74
C SER A 27 2.35 13.22 -13.67
N ARG A 28 2.50 11.95 -14.06
CA ARG A 28 2.89 10.85 -13.18
C ARG A 28 4.25 10.27 -13.50
N MET A 29 4.95 10.78 -14.52
CA MET A 29 6.26 10.23 -14.91
C MET A 29 7.28 10.39 -13.78
N LEU A 30 8.23 9.45 -13.69
CA LEU A 30 9.34 9.59 -12.76
C LEU A 30 10.24 10.78 -13.16
N PRO A 31 10.85 11.48 -12.18
CA PRO A 31 11.82 12.55 -12.46
C PRO A 31 12.96 12.12 -13.39
N ALA A 32 13.33 10.84 -13.39
CA ALA A 32 14.34 10.29 -14.29
C ALA A 32 13.94 10.39 -15.78
N GLU A 33 12.66 10.28 -16.13
CA GLU A 33 12.20 10.51 -17.52
C GLU A 33 12.27 12.01 -17.87
N ALA A 34 12.01 12.90 -16.91
CA ALA A 34 12.14 14.35 -17.09
C ALA A 34 13.60 14.75 -17.41
N GLN A 35 14.57 14.06 -16.80
CA GLN A 35 15.98 14.32 -17.01
C GLN A 35 16.41 14.14 -18.47
N LEU A 36 15.77 13.22 -19.21
CA LEU A 36 16.04 13.01 -20.64
C LEU A 36 15.74 14.28 -21.47
N LEU A 37 14.75 15.07 -21.05
CA LEU A 37 14.44 16.37 -21.65
C LEU A 37 15.40 17.45 -21.17
N ALA A 38 15.71 17.47 -19.87
CA ALA A 38 16.56 18.49 -19.23
C ALA A 38 18.02 18.45 -19.71
N GLU A 39 18.55 17.27 -20.06
CA GLU A 39 19.93 17.10 -20.52
C GLU A 39 20.25 17.85 -21.83
N GLY A 40 19.24 18.24 -22.62
CA GLY A 40 19.44 19.11 -23.79
C GLY A 40 20.10 18.45 -25.00
N ARG A 41 20.42 17.15 -24.96
CA ARG A 41 20.93 16.37 -26.11
C ARG A 41 19.79 15.91 -27.03
N ARG A 42 20.02 15.89 -28.35
CA ARG A 42 19.01 15.46 -29.33
C ARG A 42 18.60 14.00 -29.13
N SER A 43 19.57 13.12 -28.86
CA SER A 43 19.33 11.69 -28.67
C SER A 43 18.45 11.38 -27.46
N THR A 44 18.65 12.06 -26.33
CA THR A 44 17.86 11.85 -25.11
C THR A 44 16.43 12.38 -25.25
N ARG A 45 16.24 13.52 -25.90
CA ARG A 45 14.90 14.02 -26.26
C ARG A 45 14.16 13.04 -27.18
N LEU A 46 14.83 12.51 -28.20
CA LEU A 46 14.23 11.50 -29.09
C LEU A 46 13.85 10.23 -28.33
N LEU A 47 14.69 9.79 -27.39
CA LEU A 47 14.37 8.66 -26.52
C LEU A 47 13.13 8.92 -25.65
N PHE A 48 13.02 10.10 -25.05
CA PHE A 48 11.83 10.50 -24.30
C PHE A 48 10.57 10.45 -25.18
N HIS A 49 10.61 11.04 -26.38
CA HIS A 49 9.47 11.05 -27.29
C HIS A 49 9.10 9.65 -27.79
N ALA A 50 10.09 8.80 -28.10
CA ALA A 50 9.85 7.40 -28.45
C ALA A 50 9.15 6.65 -27.32
N ARG A 51 9.68 6.74 -26.09
CA ARG A 51 9.04 6.13 -24.91
C ARG A 51 7.63 6.64 -24.69
N ARG A 52 7.38 7.95 -24.83
CA ARG A 52 6.04 8.51 -24.69
C ARG A 52 5.08 7.98 -25.75
N HIS A 53 5.49 7.95 -27.01
CA HIS A 53 4.66 7.43 -28.10
C HIS A 53 4.35 5.94 -27.94
N GLU A 54 5.29 5.17 -27.40
CA GLU A 54 5.10 3.75 -27.10
C GLU A 54 4.36 3.50 -25.78
N ARG A 55 4.01 4.54 -25.01
CA ARG A 55 3.44 4.45 -23.65
C ARG A 55 4.34 3.71 -22.66
N MET A 56 5.64 3.95 -22.78
CA MET A 56 6.72 3.30 -22.07
C MET A 56 7.47 4.24 -21.11
N LEU A 57 6.92 5.43 -20.79
CA LEU A 57 7.49 6.27 -19.74
C LEU A 57 7.30 5.58 -18.41
N THR A 58 8.39 5.49 -17.63
CA THR A 58 8.30 5.00 -16.26
C THR A 58 7.57 6.03 -15.40
N SER A 59 6.47 5.64 -14.78
CA SER A 59 5.57 6.53 -14.02
C SER A 59 5.19 5.92 -12.67
N TYR A 60 4.78 6.75 -11.71
CA TYR A 60 4.17 6.30 -10.46
C TYR A 60 2.79 5.68 -10.73
N ASP A 61 2.55 4.48 -10.21
CA ASP A 61 1.22 3.86 -10.17
C ASP A 61 0.44 4.44 -9.00
N MET A 62 -0.46 5.37 -9.32
CA MET A 62 -1.31 6.08 -8.37
C MET A 62 -2.72 5.48 -8.41
N SER A 63 -3.23 5.03 -7.27
CA SER A 63 -4.58 4.45 -7.16
C SER A 63 -5.30 4.94 -5.92
N GLY A 64 -6.55 5.39 -6.09
CA GLY A 64 -7.51 5.59 -5.01
C GLY A 64 -8.43 4.38 -4.91
N TRP A 65 -8.77 3.98 -3.68
CA TRP A 65 -9.62 2.83 -3.40
C TRP A 65 -10.82 3.29 -2.58
N ALA A 66 -12.02 3.05 -3.10
CA ALA A 66 -13.25 3.22 -2.33
C ALA A 66 -13.67 1.87 -1.75
N GLU A 67 -14.23 1.88 -0.55
CA GLU A 67 -14.86 0.69 0.02
C GLU A 67 -16.04 0.25 -0.86
N GLU A 68 -16.09 -1.05 -1.18
CA GLU A 68 -17.29 -1.63 -1.75
C GLU A 68 -18.33 -1.74 -0.63
N ASN A 69 -19.53 -1.17 -0.85
CA ASN A 69 -20.60 -1.22 0.14
C ASN A 69 -20.81 -2.67 0.61
N ALA A 70 -20.74 -2.87 1.93
CA ALA A 70 -20.99 -4.15 2.54
C ALA A 70 -22.39 -4.63 2.14
N ARG A 71 -22.47 -5.82 1.53
CA ARG A 71 -23.76 -6.46 1.27
C ARG A 71 -24.22 -7.07 2.58
N THR A 72 -25.39 -6.64 3.06
CA THR A 72 -26.07 -7.32 4.18
C THR A 72 -26.33 -8.76 3.77
N LEU A 73 -25.55 -9.69 4.31
CA LEU A 73 -25.82 -11.11 4.17
C LEU A 73 -27.10 -11.39 4.95
N THR A 74 -28.09 -12.06 4.34
CA THR A 74 -29.34 -12.47 5.00
C THR A 74 -29.12 -13.51 6.11
N ARG A 75 -27.89 -14.05 6.22
CA ARG A 75 -27.51 -15.00 7.25
C ARG A 75 -26.98 -14.27 8.48
N THR A 76 -27.70 -14.35 9.58
CA THR A 76 -27.18 -13.98 10.90
C THR A 76 -26.01 -14.92 11.22
N GLU A 77 -24.79 -14.40 11.14
CA GLU A 77 -23.61 -15.13 11.57
C GLU A 77 -23.66 -15.17 13.10
N ILE A 78 -23.96 -16.33 13.68
CA ILE A 78 -23.78 -16.55 15.12
C ILE A 78 -22.28 -16.56 15.34
N ARG A 79 -21.71 -15.40 15.63
CA ARG A 79 -20.34 -15.29 16.12
C ARG A 79 -20.40 -15.69 17.58
N PRO A 80 -19.87 -16.87 17.97
CA PRO A 80 -19.76 -17.17 19.38
C PRO A 80 -18.90 -16.06 19.97
N SER A 81 -19.42 -15.36 20.98
CA SER A 81 -18.65 -14.34 21.73
C SER A 81 -17.30 -14.90 22.27
N ALA A 82 -17.14 -16.23 22.23
CA ALA A 82 -16.02 -16.99 22.73
C ALA A 82 -14.86 -17.23 21.73
N GLU A 83 -15.04 -17.04 20.41
CA GLU A 83 -13.93 -17.25 19.47
C GLU A 83 -12.99 -16.05 19.47
N LYS A 84 -11.90 -16.18 20.23
CA LYS A 84 -10.78 -15.26 20.26
C LYS A 84 -10.04 -15.31 18.92
N GLY A 85 -10.53 -14.57 17.92
CA GLY A 85 -10.03 -14.55 16.53
C GLY A 85 -8.54 -14.21 16.36
N PRO A 86 -8.03 -14.17 15.11
CA PRO A 86 -6.60 -14.00 14.84
C PRO A 86 -6.06 -12.67 15.38
N ILE A 87 -4.80 -12.68 15.83
CA ILE A 87 -4.10 -11.48 16.29
C ILE A 87 -3.25 -10.93 15.14
N ILE A 88 -3.42 -9.65 14.82
CA ILE A 88 -2.58 -8.93 13.86
C ILE A 88 -1.84 -7.83 14.63
N ALA A 89 -0.51 -7.94 14.71
CA ALA A 89 0.33 -6.96 15.38
C ALA A 89 1.18 -6.20 14.37
N CYS A 90 1.00 -4.88 14.33
CA CYS A 90 1.81 -3.97 13.51
C CYS A 90 2.75 -3.18 14.43
N LEU A 91 4.06 -3.32 14.22
CA LEU A 91 5.10 -2.64 15.01
C LEU A 91 5.86 -1.66 14.11
N ASP A 92 5.88 -0.38 14.48
CA ASP A 92 6.74 0.61 13.80
C ASP A 92 8.19 0.46 14.27
N THR A 93 9.09 0.29 13.32
CA THR A 93 10.56 0.26 13.53
C THR A 93 11.26 1.34 12.70
N SER A 94 10.54 2.41 12.35
CA SER A 94 11.09 3.59 11.69
C SER A 94 12.24 4.19 12.50
N ALA A 95 13.06 5.05 11.87
CA ALA A 95 14.19 5.70 12.53
C ALA A 95 13.80 6.43 13.85
N SER A 96 12.58 6.96 13.92
CA SER A 96 12.04 7.65 15.11
C SER A 96 11.81 6.74 16.33
N MET A 97 11.79 5.42 16.10
CA MET A 97 11.59 4.40 17.13
C MET A 97 12.90 3.88 17.71
N GLN A 98 14.05 4.17 17.10
CA GLN A 98 15.34 3.63 17.52
C GLN A 98 15.63 3.87 19.01
N GLY A 99 16.14 2.84 19.69
CA GLY A 99 16.47 2.87 21.11
C GLY A 99 15.28 2.51 21.99
N GLY A 100 15.01 3.31 23.01
CA GLY A 100 14.05 2.95 24.07
C GLY A 100 12.61 2.75 23.58
N ARG A 101 12.17 3.50 22.56
CA ARG A 101 10.79 3.41 22.05
C ARG A 101 10.51 2.05 21.38
N GLU A 102 11.44 1.58 20.57
CA GLU A 102 11.37 0.25 19.95
C GLU A 102 11.40 -0.86 21.00
N VAL A 103 12.22 -0.73 22.05
CA VAL A 103 12.25 -1.70 23.17
C VAL A 103 10.89 -1.77 23.87
N VAL A 104 10.29 -0.62 24.20
CA VAL A 104 8.97 -0.56 24.84
C VAL A 104 7.88 -1.16 23.94
N ALA A 105 7.89 -0.83 22.64
CA ALA A 105 6.92 -1.36 21.68
C ALA A 105 7.01 -2.90 21.57
N LYS A 106 8.22 -3.46 21.52
CA LYS A 106 8.43 -4.92 21.51
C LYS A 106 8.02 -5.57 22.82
N ALA A 107 8.32 -4.95 23.97
CA ALA A 107 7.91 -5.46 25.27
C ALA A 107 6.38 -5.52 25.40
N LEU A 108 5.68 -4.48 24.93
CA LEU A 108 4.22 -4.46 24.90
C LEU A 108 3.66 -5.58 24.01
N ALA A 109 4.19 -5.74 22.79
CA ALA A 109 3.77 -6.82 21.90
C ALA A 109 4.00 -8.20 22.53
N LEU A 110 5.14 -8.41 23.19
CA LEU A 110 5.43 -9.65 23.92
C LEU A 110 4.44 -9.90 25.05
N GLU A 111 4.11 -8.90 25.87
CA GLU A 111 3.12 -9.06 26.94
C GLU A 111 1.72 -9.35 26.40
N CYS A 112 1.32 -8.72 25.29
CA CYS A 112 0.07 -9.08 24.61
C CYS A 112 0.07 -10.54 24.14
N MET A 113 1.19 -11.05 23.62
CA MET A 113 1.32 -12.46 23.23
C MET A 113 1.32 -13.40 24.44
N ARG A 114 1.97 -13.02 25.55
CA ARG A 114 1.95 -13.79 26.81
C ARG A 114 0.53 -13.88 27.36
N GLN A 115 -0.22 -12.78 27.31
CA GLN A 115 -1.62 -12.77 27.71
C GLN A 115 -2.47 -13.67 26.80
N ALA A 116 -2.29 -13.56 25.48
CA ALA A 116 -2.95 -14.42 24.50
C ALA A 116 -2.69 -15.92 24.76
N HIS A 117 -1.46 -16.27 25.10
CA HIS A 117 -1.06 -17.63 25.43
C HIS A 117 -1.70 -18.13 26.74
N ARG A 118 -1.68 -17.32 27.82
CA ARG A 118 -2.36 -17.65 29.09
C ARG A 118 -3.86 -17.87 28.92
N GLU A 119 -4.42 -17.16 27.96
CA GLU A 119 -5.83 -17.19 27.60
C GLU A 119 -6.20 -18.33 26.64
N GLU A 120 -5.24 -19.20 26.29
CA GLU A 120 -5.37 -20.32 25.38
C GLU A 120 -6.02 -19.92 24.04
N ARG A 121 -5.64 -18.73 23.53
CA ARG A 121 -6.05 -18.32 22.19
C ARG A 121 -5.50 -19.31 21.17
N ALA A 122 -6.29 -19.62 20.16
CA ALA A 122 -5.80 -20.27 18.95
C ALA A 122 -4.97 -19.24 18.16
N CYS A 123 -3.72 -19.05 18.59
CA CYS A 123 -2.73 -18.15 17.98
C CYS A 123 -1.68 -18.94 17.20
#